data_AF-A0A1S3DGG4-F1
#
_entry.id   AF-A0A1S3DGG4-F1
#
_cell.length_a   1.000
_cell.length_b   1.000
_cell.length_c   1.000
_cell.angle_alpha   90.00
_cell.angle_beta   90.00
_cell.angle_gamma   90.00
#
_symmetry.space_group_name_H-M   'P 1'
#
loop_
_entity.id
_entity.type
_entity.pdbx_description
1 polymer ?
#
loop_
_entity_poly.entity_id
_entity_poly.type
_entity_poly.pdbx_seq_one_letter_code
_entity_poly.pdbx_strand_id
1 'polypeptide(L)'
;MCPDGKTIESEAAHGTVTRHYREHQKGNKTSTNPVASIYAWTQGLQHRAKLDNTPDLARFSKSLEELYPHYCSFFGTAENVLFHISS
;
A
#
# COMPACT_ATOMS: atom_id res chain seq x y z
N MET A 1 12.65 7.11 8.55
CA MET A 1 13.07 6.37 9.76
C MET A 1 13.49 7.40 10.80
N CYS A 2 12.97 7.30 12.02
CA CYS A 2 13.25 8.28 13.08
C CYS A 2 14.70 8.16 13.58
N PRO A 3 15.25 9.20 14.24
CA PRO A 3 16.63 9.19 14.76
C PRO A 3 16.92 8.08 15.77
N ASP A 4 15.88 7.50 16.38
CA ASP A 4 15.96 6.40 17.33
C ASP A 4 16.17 5.02 16.68
N GLY A 5 16.06 4.91 15.34
CA GLY A 5 16.17 3.66 14.58
C GLY A 5 15.10 2.62 14.88
N LYS A 6 14.13 2.93 15.74
CA LYS A 6 13.07 2.03 16.22
C LYS A 6 11.70 2.42 15.71
N THR A 7 11.51 3.68 15.38
CA THR A 7 10.23 4.22 14.93
C THR A 7 10.26 4.46 13.43
N ILE A 8 9.23 3.99 12.74
CA ILE A 8 8.95 4.36 11.35
C ILE A 8 7.51 4.84 11.24
N GLU A 9 7.31 5.78 10.32
CA GLU A 9 6.00 6.13 9.79
C GLU A 9 5.92 5.53 8.39
N SER A 10 4.80 4.84 8.11
CA SER A 10 4.50 4.37 6.77
C SER A 10 3.14 4.92 6.37
N GLU A 11 3.14 5.72 5.31
CA GLU A 11 1.97 6.42 4.81
C GLU A 11 1.74 6.12 3.33
N ALA A 12 0.48 6.20 2.91
CA ALA A 12 0.15 6.17 1.51
C ALA A 12 0.53 7.52 0.90
N ALA A 13 1.60 7.57 0.13
CA ALA A 13 2.09 8.80 -0.50
C ALA A 13 1.19 9.29 -1.68
N HIS A 14 -0.08 8.88 -1.75
CA HIS A 14 -1.07 9.42 -2.68
C HIS A 14 -2.09 10.30 -1.94
N GLY A 15 -2.46 11.44 -2.52
CA GLY A 15 -3.57 12.24 -1.99
C GLY A 15 -4.91 11.50 -2.06
N THR A 16 -5.90 11.95 -1.31
CA THR A 16 -7.26 11.40 -1.37
C THR A 16 -7.89 11.66 -2.75
N VAL A 17 -8.49 10.64 -3.36
CA VAL A 17 -9.16 10.77 -4.67
C VAL A 17 -10.58 11.30 -4.50
N THR A 18 -10.71 12.61 -4.24
CA THR A 18 -11.98 13.29 -3.94
C THR A 18 -13.04 13.09 -5.04
N ARG A 19 -12.63 12.96 -6.31
CA ARG A 19 -13.54 12.67 -7.42
C ARG A 19 -14.24 11.33 -7.23
N HIS A 20 -13.48 10.27 -6.93
CA HIS A 20 -14.04 8.93 -6.72
C HIS A 20 -14.90 8.89 -5.45
N TYR A 21 -14.50 9.61 -4.40
CA TYR A 21 -15.33 9.72 -3.20
C TYR A 21 -16.71 10.35 -3.50
N ARG A 22 -16.76 11.43 -4.28
CA ARG A 22 -18.04 12.07 -4.68
C ARG A 22 -18.90 11.18 -5.56
N GLU A 23 -18.30 10.40 -6.46
CA GLU A 23 -19.04 9.45 -7.31
C GLU A 23 -19.58 8.27 -6.48
N HIS A 24 -18.79 7.76 -5.53
CA HIS A 24 -19.24 6.77 -4.56
C HIS A 24 -20.43 7.27 -3.73
N GLN A 25 -20.41 8.54 -3.27
CA GLN A 25 -21.55 9.14 -2.54
C GLN A 25 -22.83 9.21 -3.38
N LYS A 26 -22.74 9.27 -4.71
CA LYS A 26 -23.89 9.25 -5.63
C LYS A 26 -24.37 7.82 -5.96
N GLY A 27 -23.70 6.79 -5.45
CA GLY A 27 -23.97 5.39 -5.76
C GLY A 27 -23.32 4.90 -7.06
N ASN A 28 -22.46 5.69 -7.68
CA ASN A 28 -21.77 5.31 -8.91
C ASN A 28 -20.58 4.40 -8.60
N LYS A 29 -20.30 3.45 -9.50
CA LYS A 29 -19.12 2.59 -9.39
C LYS A 29 -17.84 3.39 -9.64
N THR A 30 -16.81 3.12 -8.84
CA THR A 30 -15.49 3.76 -8.97
C THR A 30 -14.40 2.71 -8.92
N SER A 31 -13.28 2.95 -9.61
CA SER A 31 -12.08 2.12 -9.55
C SER A 31 -10.93 2.98 -9.08
N THR A 32 -10.66 2.98 -7.78
CA THR A 32 -9.51 3.68 -7.19
C THR A 32 -8.39 2.68 -7.00
N ASN A 33 -7.18 3.02 -7.43
CA ASN A 33 -6.01 2.18 -7.26
C ASN A 33 -5.55 2.14 -5.78
N PRO A 34 -5.63 0.99 -5.06
CA PRO A 34 -5.21 0.90 -3.67
C PRO A 34 -3.72 0.60 -3.46
N VAL A 35 -2.87 0.53 -4.51
CA VAL A 35 -1.43 0.15 -4.39
C VAL A 35 -0.77 0.83 -3.20
N ALA A 36 -0.78 2.17 -3.15
CA ALA A 36 0.02 2.88 -2.15
C ALA A 36 -0.54 2.69 -0.73
N SER A 37 -1.86 2.48 -0.59
CA SER A 37 -2.46 2.12 0.69
C SER A 37 -2.03 0.72 1.15
N ILE A 38 -1.93 -0.24 0.22
CA ILE A 38 -1.43 -1.59 0.52
C ILE A 38 0.03 -1.52 0.99
N TYR A 39 0.88 -0.82 0.24
CA TYR A 39 2.30 -0.68 0.60
C TYR A 39 2.52 0.05 1.93
N ALA A 40 1.71 1.07 2.24
CA ALA A 40 1.76 1.73 3.54
C ALA A 40 1.51 0.75 4.70
N TRP A 41 0.53 -0.14 4.56
CA TRP A 41 0.27 -1.16 5.57
C TRP A 41 1.37 -2.22 5.63
N THR A 42 1.78 -2.77 4.49
CA THR A 42 2.77 -3.87 4.48
C THR A 42 4.13 -3.42 5.02
N GLN A 43 4.56 -2.19 4.74
CA GLN A 43 5.80 -1.62 5.28
C GLN A 43 5.73 -1.41 6.80
N GLY A 44 4.59 -0.92 7.31
CA GLY A 44 4.34 -0.85 8.76
C GLY A 44 4.36 -2.22 9.44
N LEU A 45 3.71 -3.22 8.83
CA LEU A 45 3.66 -4.59 9.34
C LEU A 45 5.03 -5.29 9.27
N GLN A 46 5.82 -5.09 8.21
CA GLN A 46 7.19 -5.59 8.12
C GLN A 46 8.08 -5.04 9.24
N HIS A 47 7.94 -3.75 9.57
CA HIS A 47 8.70 -3.15 10.66
C HIS A 47 8.26 -3.67 12.02
N ARG A 48 6.95 -3.78 12.25
CA ARG A 48 6.41 -4.41 13.47
C ARG A 48 6.93 -5.84 13.63
N ALA A 49 6.96 -6.60 12.53
CA ALA A 49 7.46 -7.98 12.53
C ALA A 49 8.93 -8.09 12.94
N LYS A 50 9.77 -7.11 12.55
CA LYS A 50 11.17 -7.03 12.99
C LYS A 50 11.28 -6.71 14.49
N LEU A 51 10.44 -5.83 15.01
CA LEU A 51 10.44 -5.46 16.43
C LEU A 51 9.95 -6.60 17.34
N ASP A 52 8.93 -7.35 16.90
CA ASP A 52 8.35 -8.46 17.67
C ASP A 52 9.02 -9.82 17.43
N ASN A 53 9.95 -9.89 16.48
CA ASN A 53 10.53 -11.16 16.03
C ASN A 53 9.44 -12.17 15.58
N THR A 54 8.44 -11.70 14.83
CA THR A 54 7.33 -12.50 14.32
C THR A 54 7.51 -12.78 12.81
N PRO A 55 8.21 -13.85 12.41
CA PRO A 55 8.55 -14.11 11.00
C PRO A 55 7.33 -14.34 10.10
N ASP A 56 6.22 -14.83 10.66
CA ASP A 56 5.00 -15.09 9.87
C ASP A 56 4.30 -13.79 9.45
N LEU A 57 4.41 -12.73 10.26
CA LEU A 57 3.93 -11.41 9.90
C LEU A 57 4.78 -10.78 8.79
N ALA A 58 6.10 -11.01 8.83
CA ALA A 58 7.00 -10.58 7.76
C ALA A 58 6.69 -11.32 6.45
N ARG A 59 6.44 -12.64 6.51
CA ARG A 59 6.03 -13.44 5.35
C ARG A 59 4.71 -12.94 4.78
N PHE A 60 3.69 -12.74 5.61
CA PHE A 60 2.40 -12.22 5.19
C PHE A 60 2.53 -10.88 4.45
N SER A 61 3.28 -9.94 5.03
CA SER A 61 3.47 -8.61 4.44
C SER A 61 4.17 -8.68 3.08
N LYS A 62 5.20 -9.54 2.96
CA LYS A 62 5.91 -9.76 1.71
C LYS A 62 5.05 -10.45 0.66
N SER A 63 4.28 -11.46 1.04
CA SER A 63 3.37 -12.16 0.11
C SER A 63 2.28 -11.23 -0.44
N LEU A 64 1.79 -10.27 0.35
CA LEU A 64 0.84 -9.26 -0.14
C LEU A 64 1.46 -8.33 -1.18
N GLU A 65 2.70 -7.87 -0.96
CA GLU A 65 3.43 -7.03 -1.92
C GLU A 65 3.77 -7.77 -3.22
N GLU A 66 3.98 -9.09 -3.17
CA GLU A 66 4.23 -9.91 -4.36
C GLU A 66 2.95 -10.22 -5.14
N LEU A 67 1.86 -10.53 -4.44
CA LEU A 67 0.58 -10.93 -5.06
C LEU A 67 -0.05 -9.79 -5.85
N TYR A 68 0.00 -8.58 -5.30
CA TYR A 68 -0.83 -7.48 -5.79
C TYR A 68 -0.39 -6.90 -7.15
N PRO A 69 0.90 -6.66 -7.44
CA PRO A 69 1.37 -6.31 -8.78
C PRO A 69 1.01 -7.37 -9.82
N HIS A 70 1.14 -8.65 -9.47
CA HIS A 70 0.79 -9.76 -10.35
C HIS A 70 -0.72 -9.78 -10.66
N TYR A 71 -1.56 -9.50 -9.66
CA TYR A 71 -3.01 -9.35 -9.84
C TYR A 71 -3.36 -8.19 -10.78
N CYS A 72 -2.75 -7.01 -10.59
CA CYS A 72 -2.99 -5.86 -11.46
C CYS A 72 -2.54 -6.10 -12.91
N SER A 73 -1.41 -6.76 -13.13
CA SER A 73 -0.95 -7.14 -14.46
C SER A 73 -1.87 -8.16 -15.14
N PHE A 74 -2.45 -9.09 -14.39
CA PHE A 74 -3.35 -10.12 -14.92
C PHE A 74 -4.76 -9.60 -15.23
N PHE A 75 -5.32 -8.75 -14.37
CA PHE A 75 -6.69 -8.24 -14.51
C PHE A 75 -6.79 -6.88 -15.23
N GLY A 76 -5.67 -6.26 -15.61
CA GLY A 76 -5.66 -5.03 -16.42
C GLY A 76 -6.21 -3.78 -15.72
N THR A 77 -6.30 -3.76 -14.38
CA THR A 77 -6.91 -2.67 -13.61
C THR A 77 -5.94 -1.54 -13.24
N ALA A 78 -4.90 -1.31 -14.06
CA ALA A 78 -3.89 -0.30 -13.77
C ALA A 78 -4.30 1.07 -14.34
N GLU A 79 -4.94 1.91 -13.52
CA GLU A 79 -4.74 3.35 -13.70
C GLU A 79 -3.27 3.65 -13.39
N ASN A 80 -2.54 4.05 -14.43
CA ASN A 80 -1.11 4.40 -14.44
C ASN A 80 -0.72 5.33 -13.28
N VAL A 81 -0.17 4.76 -12.20
CA VAL A 81 0.62 5.53 -11.24
C VAL A 81 1.92 4.77 -11.02
N LEU A 82 2.86 4.99 -11.94
CA LEU A 82 4.28 4.69 -11.74
C LEU A 82 4.78 5.58 -10.60
N PHE A 83 4.93 5.00 -9.42
CA PHE A 83 5.59 5.64 -8.29
C PHE A 83 7.10 5.67 -8.56
N HIS A 84 7.61 6.83 -8.96
CA HIS A 84 9.03 7.17 -8.82
C HIS A 84 9.31 7.30 -7.32
N ILE A 85 9.71 6.21 -6.67
CA ILE A 85 10.25 6.26 -5.31
C ILE A 85 11.71 6.70 -5.46
N SER A 86 11.96 8.01 -5.36
CA SER A 86 13.31 8.52 -5.15
C SER A 86 13.80 8.10 -3.76
N SER A 87 14.88 7.33 -3.79
CA SER A 87 15.80 6.98 -2.71
C SER A 87 16.34 8.18 -1.94
#